data_AF-A0A8R1HPC5-F1
#
_entry.id   AF-A0A8R1HPC5-F1
#
_cell.length_a   1.000
_cell.length_b   1.000
_cell.length_c   1.000
_cell.angle_alpha   90.00
_cell.angle_beta   90.00
_cell.angle_gamma   90.00
#
_symmetry.space_group_name_H-M   'P 1'
#
loop_
_entity.id
_entity.type
_entity.pdbx_description
1 polymer ?
#
loop_
_entity_poly.entity_id
_entity_poly.type
_entity_poly.pdbx_seq_one_letter_code
_entity_poly.pdbx_strand_id
1 'polypeptide(L)' 'MGRGNPLTDEQGLIDANSTLGMSNQQTAVFIGRSLNVVNNYIKDPRHYGTKKPPGQPSLFSDRDKRNIVRKASNAVTSCA' A
#
# COMPACT_ATOMS: atom_id res chain seq x y z
N MET A 1 -2.73 -1.73 -3.97
CA MET A 1 -2.89 -0.58 -4.88
C MET A 1 -2.78 -1.07 -6.31
N GLY A 2 -3.44 -0.42 -7.26
CA GLY A 2 -3.45 -0.83 -8.66
C GLY A 2 -2.09 -0.61 -9.36
N ARG A 3 -2.01 -0.97 -10.64
CA ARG A 3 -0.78 -0.83 -11.45
C ARG A 3 -0.35 0.62 -11.71
N GLY A 4 -1.25 1.59 -11.52
CA GLY A 4 -0.99 3.01 -11.78
C GLY A 4 -0.47 3.77 -10.56
N ASN A 5 0.11 4.94 -10.83
CA ASN A 5 0.55 5.87 -9.78
C ASN A 5 -0.65 6.33 -8.92
N PRO A 6 -0.45 6.60 -7.62
CA PRO A 6 -1.48 7.16 -6.76
C PRO A 6 -1.95 8.54 -7.24
N LEU A 7 -3.23 8.87 -7.00
CA LEU A 7 -3.76 10.23 -7.21
C LEU A 7 -2.94 11.23 -6.38
N THR A 8 -2.46 12.30 -7.02
CA THR A 8 -1.78 13.44 -6.38
C THR A 8 -2.63 14.69 -6.61
N ASP A 9 -2.33 15.51 -7.62
CA ASP A 9 -3.07 16.75 -7.93
C ASP A 9 -4.53 16.47 -8.36
N GLU A 10 -4.77 15.26 -8.84
CA GLU A 10 -6.07 14.75 -9.29
C GLU A 10 -7.10 14.64 -8.16
N GLN A 11 -6.66 14.54 -6.90
CA GLN A 11 -7.56 14.43 -5.74
C GLN A 11 -8.47 15.67 -5.61
N GLY A 12 -7.88 16.87 -5.73
CA GLY A 12 -8.63 18.12 -5.66
C GLY A 12 -9.60 18.29 -6.84
N LEU A 13 -9.25 17.78 -8.03
CA LEU A 13 -10.15 17.77 -9.19
C LEU A 13 -11.35 16.84 -8.97
N ILE A 14 -11.14 15.69 -8.33
CA ILE A 14 -12.23 14.77 -7.97
C ILE A 14 -13.17 15.43 -6.95
N ASP A 15 -12.62 16.10 -5.94
CA ASP A 15 -13.43 16.80 -4.93
C ASP A 15 -14.27 17.91 -5.57
N ALA A 16 -13.66 18.75 -6.41
CA ALA A 16 -14.36 19.81 -7.14
C ALA A 16 -15.47 19.23 -8.04
N ASN A 17 -15.18 18.20 -8.82
CA ASN A 17 -16.18 17.58 -9.71
C ASN A 17 -17.32 16.91 -8.93
N SER A 18 -17.04 16.33 -7.77
CA SER A 18 -18.06 15.80 -6.87
C SER A 18 -18.97 16.90 -6.34
N THR A 19 -18.42 18.06 -5.95
CA THR A 19 -19.24 19.22 -5.52
C THR A 19 -20.10 19.80 -6.64
N LEU A 20 -19.64 19.71 -7.89
CA LEU A 20 -20.39 20.11 -9.07
C LEU A 20 -21.48 19.09 -9.48
N GLY A 21 -21.59 17.97 -8.77
CA GLY A 21 -22.59 16.94 -9.04
C GLY A 21 -22.28 16.06 -10.27
N MET A 22 -21.03 16.05 -10.75
CA MET A 22 -20.63 15.15 -11.82
C MET A 22 -20.63 13.69 -11.33
N SER A 23 -20.97 12.77 -12.24
CA SER A 23 -20.86 11.35 -11.92
C SER A 23 -19.39 10.91 -11.82
N ASN A 24 -19.13 9.85 -11.03
CA ASN A 24 -17.78 9.30 -10.89
C ASN A 24 -17.21 8.83 -12.23
N GLN A 25 -18.06 8.35 -13.15
CA GLN A 25 -17.66 7.93 -14.49
C GLN A 25 -17.21 9.13 -15.34
N GLN A 26 -17.97 10.22 -15.34
CA GLN A 26 -17.58 11.46 -16.02
C GLN A 26 -16.29 12.04 -15.45
N THR A 27 -16.18 12.05 -14.12
CA THR A 27 -14.97 12.50 -13.42
C THR A 27 -13.76 11.66 -13.83
N ALA A 28 -13.89 10.33 -13.88
CA ALA A 28 -12.83 9.43 -14.30
C ALA A 28 -12.36 9.69 -15.75
N VAL A 29 -13.31 9.91 -16.67
CA VAL A 29 -13.00 10.28 -18.06
C VAL A 29 -12.30 11.63 -18.13
N PHE A 30 -12.79 12.62 -17.38
CA PHE A 30 -12.23 13.98 -17.34
C PHE A 30 -10.77 14.01 -16.86
N ILE A 31 -10.45 13.26 -15.79
CA ILE A 31 -9.09 13.19 -15.25
C ILE A 31 -8.21 12.13 -15.94
N GLY A 32 -8.75 11.35 -16.88
CA GLY A 32 -8.03 10.27 -17.56
C GLY A 32 -7.62 9.10 -16.66
N ARG A 33 -8.37 8.83 -15.58
CA ARG A 33 -8.11 7.72 -14.64
C ARG A 33 -9.19 6.65 -14.73
N SER A 34 -8.89 5.47 -14.20
CA SER A 34 -9.88 4.40 -14.11
C SER A 34 -10.99 4.76 -13.11
N LEU A 35 -12.23 4.38 -13.42
CA LEU A 35 -13.38 4.52 -12.52
C LEU A 35 -13.12 3.89 -11.14
N ASN A 36 -12.42 2.76 -11.09
CA ASN A 36 -12.11 2.09 -9.82
C ASN A 36 -11.21 2.95 -8.92
N VAL A 37 -10.26 3.69 -9.48
CA VAL A 37 -9.40 4.61 -8.71
C VAL A 37 -10.23 5.75 -8.11
N VAL A 38 -11.12 6.35 -8.91
CA VAL A 38 -12.02 7.41 -8.45
C VAL A 38 -12.95 6.91 -7.35
N ASN A 39 -13.58 5.75 -7.54
CA ASN A 39 -14.46 5.15 -6.54
C ASN A 39 -13.71 4.81 -5.23
N ASN A 40 -12.48 4.30 -5.32
CA ASN A 40 -11.67 4.00 -4.14
C ASN A 40 -11.29 5.27 -3.37
N TYR A 41 -11.00 6.37 -4.08
CA TYR A 41 -10.74 7.67 -3.46
C TYR A 41 -11.99 8.23 -2.78
N ILE A 42 -13.12 8.31 -3.49
CA ILE A 42 -14.37 8.86 -2.94
C ILE A 42 -14.86 8.06 -1.72
N LYS A 43 -14.64 6.75 -1.69
CA LYS A 43 -15.03 5.90 -0.56
C LYS A 43 -14.27 6.22 0.72
N ASP A 44 -13.00 6.60 0.62
CA ASP A 44 -12.15 6.92 1.77
C ASP A 44 -11.04 7.93 1.40
N PRO A 45 -11.41 9.21 1.21
CA PRO A 45 -10.48 10.21 0.68
C PRO A 45 -9.36 10.52 1.68
N ARG A 46 -9.65 10.49 3.00
CA ARG A 46 -8.69 10.80 4.06
C ARG A 46 -7.57 9.78 4.19
N HIS A 47 -7.84 8.51 3.89
CA HIS A 47 -6.84 7.43 3.98
C HIS A 47 -6.40 6.91 2.62
N TYR A 48 -6.74 7.61 1.53
CA TYR A 48 -6.30 7.22 0.20
C TYR A 48 -4.76 7.27 0.12
N GLY A 49 -4.16 6.17 -0.36
CA GLY A 49 -2.71 6.07 -0.53
C GLY A 49 -1.88 5.98 0.76
N THR A 50 -2.47 6.09 1.95
CA THR A 50 -1.73 6.02 3.23
C THR A 50 -1.45 4.59 3.69
N LYS A 51 -2.28 3.64 3.23
CA LYS A 51 -2.13 2.22 3.58
C LYS A 51 -0.87 1.63 2.94
N LYS A 52 0.14 1.36 3.77
CA LYS A 52 1.31 0.58 3.38
C LYS A 52 0.94 -0.90 3.25
N PRO A 53 1.30 -1.59 2.15
CA PRO A 53 1.12 -3.03 2.08
C PRO A 53 2.00 -3.71 3.13
N PRO A 54 1.56 -4.84 3.71
CA PRO A 54 2.47 -5.66 4.48
C PRO A 54 3.65 -6.04 3.59
N GLY A 55 4.87 -5.94 4.13
CA GLY A 55 6.05 -6.43 3.44
C GLY A 55 5.97 -7.94 3.21
N GLN A 56 6.96 -8.46 2.47
CA GLN A 56 7.09 -9.90 2.32
C GLN A 56 7.29 -10.56 3.70
N PRO A 57 6.51 -11.59 4.06
CA PRO A 57 6.72 -12.34 5.29
C PRO A 57 8.13 -12.93 5.32
N SER A 58 8.76 -12.95 6.50
CA SER A 58 10.08 -13.57 6.64
C SER A 58 10.00 -15.08 6.44
N LEU A 59 10.97 -15.66 5.74
CA LEU A 59 11.08 -17.11 5.55
C LEU A 59 11.18 -17.86 6.88
N PHE A 60 11.92 -17.29 7.84
CA PHE A 60 12.09 -17.86 9.17
C PHE A 60 11.00 -17.40 10.11
N SER A 61 10.44 -18.34 10.87
CA SER A 61 9.63 -17.98 12.03
C SER A 61 10.52 -17.34 13.11
N ASP A 62 9.92 -16.65 14.07
CA ASP A 62 10.67 -16.10 15.20
C ASP A 62 11.32 -17.20 16.04
N ARG A 63 10.76 -18.41 16.04
CA ARG A 63 11.39 -19.59 16.68
C ARG A 63 12.65 -20.00 15.96
N ASP A 64 12.64 -20.00 14.63
CA ASP A 64 13.81 -20.39 13.82
C ASP A 64 14.93 -19.36 14.01
N LYS A 65 14.60 -18.07 13.96
CA LYS A 65 15.55 -16.98 14.25
C LYS A 65 16.21 -17.18 15.61
N ARG A 66 15.42 -17.44 16.66
CA ARG A 66 15.94 -17.72 18.02
C ARG A 66 16.82 -18.98 18.05
N ASN A 67 16.42 -20.04 17.36
CA ASN A 67 17.18 -21.29 17.32
C ASN A 67 18.52 -21.12 16.59
N ILE A 68 18.56 -20.38 15.48
CA ILE A 68 19.77 -20.07 14.73
C ILE A 68 20.74 -19.29 15.63
N VAL A 69 20.27 -18.21 16.26
CA VAL A 69 21.09 -17.39 17.16
C VAL A 69 21.64 -18.23 18.33
N ARG A 70 20.81 -19.05 18.96
CA ARG A 70 21.24 -19.92 20.06
C ARG A 70 22.30 -20.94 19.63
N LYS A 71 22.09 -21.60 18.49
CA LYS A 71 23.06 -22.57 17.96
C LYS A 71 24.38 -21.92 17.60
N ALA A 72 24.35 -20.74 16.97
CA ALA A 72 25.56 -19.99 16.63
C ALA A 72 26.32 -19.53 17.89
N SER A 73 25.62 -19.03 18.91
CA SER A 73 26.23 -18.58 20.17
C SER A 73 26.87 -19.73 20.97
N ASN A 74 26.31 -20.93 20.88
CA ASN A 74 26.79 -22.11 21.60
C ASN A 74 27.78 -22.96 20.79
N ALA A 75 28.07 -22.58 19.55
CA ALA A 75 29.10 -23.20 18.74
C ALA A 75 30.47 -22.68 19.22
N VAL A 76 30.94 -23.18 20.37
CA VAL A 76 32.33 -23.02 20.79
C VAL A 76 33.17 -23.93 19.89
N THR A 77 33.82 -23.36 18.89
CA THR A 77 34.97 -24.01 18.23
C THR A 77 36.19 -23.75 19.11
N SER A 78 36.39 -24.58 20.14
CA SER A 78 37.70 -24.63 20.79
C SER A 78 38.69 -25.27 19.81
N CYS A 79 39.73 -24.53 19.41
CA CYS A 79 40.85 -25.12 18.70
C CYS A 79 41.53 -26.14 19.62
N ALA A 80 41.71 -27.37 19.12
CA ALA A 80 42.56 -28.38 19.74
C ALA A 80 44.03 -28.13 19.37
#